data_AF-A0A1H1KCD1-F1
#
_entry.id   AF-A0A1H1KCD1-F1
#
_cell.length_a   1.000
_cell.length_b   1.000
_cell.length_c   1.000
_cell.angle_alpha   90.00
_cell.angle_beta   90.00
_cell.angle_gamma   90.00
#
_symmetry.space_group_name_H-M   'P 1'
#
loop_
_entity.id
_entity.type
_entity.pdbx_description
1 polymer ?
#
loop_
_entity_poly.entity_id
_entity_poly.type
_entity_poly.pdbx_seq_one_letter_code
_entity_poly.pdbx_strand_id
1 'polypeptide(L)' 'MPLYDYRCAACGHAFETLVRAGHTPVCPQCGGTALDKQVSAPASPGKSRAIISRARRQAAREGHLSNYSPAERRKLLR' A
#
# COMPACT_ATOMS: atom_id res chain seq x y z
N MET A 1 8.86 -13.62 -6.14
CA MET A 1 10.01 -12.73 -6.34
C MET A 1 10.16 -11.86 -5.10
N PRO A 2 10.92 -12.30 -4.08
CA PRO A 2 10.96 -11.58 -2.82
C PRO A 2 11.95 -10.42 -2.90
N LEU A 3 11.42 -9.19 -2.94
CA LEU A 3 12.18 -7.99 -2.61
C LEU A 3 12.21 -7.84 -1.10
N TYR A 4 13.36 -7.43 -0.58
CA TYR A 4 13.52 -7.11 0.82
C TYR A 4 14.31 -5.81 0.96
N ASP A 5 13.88 -5.01 1.94
CA ASP A 5 14.60 -3.84 2.39
C ASP A 5 15.71 -4.25 3.36
N TYR A 6 16.90 -3.68 3.16
CA TYR A 6 18.06 -3.88 4.03
C TYR A 6 18.66 -2.55 4.44
N ARG A 7 19.27 -2.53 5.63
CA ARG A 7 20.18 -1.49 6.07
C ARG A 7 21.54 -2.11 6.36
N CYS A 8 22.60 -1.58 5.77
CA CYS A 8 23.94 -2.09 6.01
C CYS A 8 24.45 -1.65 7.39
N ALA A 9 24.93 -2.60 8.20
CA ALA A 9 25.48 -2.30 9.52
C ALA A 9 26.82 -1.55 9.45
N ALA A 10 27.58 -1.71 8.37
CA ALA A 10 28.91 -1.10 8.22
C ALA A 10 28.86 0.36 7.74
N CYS A 11 28.07 0.67 6.71
CA CYS A 11 28.01 2.01 6.11
C CYS A 11 26.67 2.73 6.32
N GLY A 12 25.67 2.06 6.90
CA GLY A 12 24.35 2.62 7.15
C GLY A 12 23.44 2.74 5.92
N HIS A 13 23.91 2.36 4.73
CA HIS A 13 23.16 2.48 3.49
C HIS A 13 21.88 1.64 3.52
N ALA A 14 20.75 2.25 3.21
CA ALA A 14 19.46 1.59 3.05
C ALA A 14 19.20 1.32 1.57
N PHE A 15 18.84 0.07 1.24
CA PHE A 15 18.58 -0.35 -0.14
C PHE A 15 17.60 -1.52 -0.18
N GLU A 16 16.94 -1.67 -1.32
CA GLU A 16 16.05 -2.78 -1.61
C GLU A 16 16.73 -3.73 -2.61
N THR A 17 16.63 -5.04 -2.40
CA THR A 17 17.17 -6.00 -3.36
C THR A 17 16.33 -7.27 -3.45
N LEU A 18 16.35 -7.86 -4.63
CA LEU A 18 15.70 -9.13 -4.94
C LEU A 18 16.57 -10.28 -4.44
N VAL A 19 16.07 -11.08 -3.51
CA VAL A 19 16.83 -12.20 -2.94
C VAL A 19 16.39 -13.51 -3.59
N ARG A 20 17.32 -14.16 -4.28
CA ARG A 20 17.10 -15.50 -4.85
C ARG A 20 17.47 -16.57 -3.83
N ALA A 21 16.85 -17.74 -3.91
CA ALA A 21 17.24 -18.87 -3.09
C ALA A 21 18.72 -19.22 -3.33
N GLY A 22 19.48 -19.40 -2.25
CA GLY A 22 20.92 -19.71 -2.32
C GLY A 22 21.85 -18.52 -2.56
N HIS A 23 21.34 -17.28 -2.64
CA HIS A 23 22.17 -16.08 -2.82
C HIS A 23 22.15 -15.19 -1.56
N THR A 24 23.34 -14.85 -1.05
CA THR A 24 23.50 -13.93 0.07
C THR A 24 23.52 -12.48 -0.43
N PRO A 25 22.61 -11.60 0.01
CA PRO A 25 22.65 -10.20 -0.39
C PRO A 25 23.90 -9.49 0.14
N VAL A 26 24.42 -8.54 -0.63
CA VAL A 26 25.57 -7.70 -0.27
C VAL A 26 25.20 -6.23 -0.40
N CYS A 27 25.84 -5.37 0.39
CA CYS A 27 25.64 -3.93 0.29
C CYS A 27 26.20 -3.42 -1.05
N PRO A 28 25.41 -2.72 -1.89
CA PRO A 28 25.89 -2.19 -3.17
C PRO A 28 26.88 -1.03 -3.01
N GLN A 29 26.92 -0.38 -1.83
CA GLN A 29 27.80 0.76 -1.58
C GLN A 29 29.19 0.35 -1.07
N CYS A 30 29.28 -0.67 -0.21
CA CYS A 30 30.56 -1.04 0.44
C CYS A 30 30.94 -2.53 0.30
N GLY A 31 30.09 -3.36 -0.30
CA GLY A 31 30.34 -4.81 -0.44
C GLY A 31 30.16 -5.62 0.85
N GLY A 32 29.80 -5.00 1.97
CA GLY A 32 29.58 -5.68 3.24
C GLY A 32 28.41 -6.66 3.22
N THR A 33 28.53 -7.75 3.97
CA THR A 33 27.50 -8.80 4.13
C THR A 33 26.67 -8.66 5.40
N ALA A 34 27.09 -7.80 6.34
CA ALA A 34 26.35 -7.47 7.54
C ALA A 34 25.17 -6.54 7.20
N LEU A 35 23.99 -7.15 7.01
CA LEU A 35 22.76 -6.46 6.59
C LEU A 35 21.63 -6.75 7.58
N ASP A 36 20.99 -5.68 8.04
CA ASP A 36 19.79 -5.75 8.85
C ASP A 36 18.56 -5.72 7.93
N LYS A 37 17.82 -6.82 7.88
CA LYS A 37 16.57 -6.89 7.12
C LYS A 37 15.53 -6.00 7.79
N GLN A 38 15.02 -5.03 7.05
CA GLN A 38 14.01 -4.10 7.54
C GLN A 38 12.62 -4.69 7.39
N VAL A 39 11.73 -4.31 8.31
CA VAL A 39 10.30 -4.63 8.27
C VAL A 39 9.56 -3.34 7.99
N SER A 40 8.82 -3.28 6.88
CA SER A 40 8.02 -2.13 6.53
C SER A 40 6.85 -1.98 7.50
N ALA A 41 6.50 -0.74 7.86
CA ALA A 41 5.32 -0.48 8.66
C ALA A 41 4.06 -0.93 7.91
N PRO A 42 3.07 -1.54 8.59
CA PRO A 42 1.81 -1.88 7.96
C PRO A 42 1.09 -0.61 7.48
N ALA A 43 0.42 -0.70 6.33
CA ALA A 43 -0.40 0.40 5.84
C ALA A 43 -1.53 0.71 6.82
N SER A 44 -1.84 2.00 7.00
CA SER A 44 -3.01 2.42 7.77
C SER A 44 -4.32 1.89 7.15
N PRO A 45 -5.38 1.65 7.95
CA PRO A 45 -6.66 1.22 7.41
C PRO A 45 -7.17 2.13 6.29
N GLY A 46 -7.59 1.52 5.18
CA GLY A 46 -8.06 2.25 4.00
C GLY A 46 -9.32 3.10 4.29
N LYS A 47 -9.35 4.34 3.77
CA LYS A 47 -10.48 5.26 3.93
C LYS A 47 -11.51 5.16 2.79
N SER A 48 -11.32 4.25 1.85
CA SER A 48 -12.09 4.16 0.59
C SER A 48 -13.60 4.06 0.83
N ARG A 49 -14.05 3.27 1.82
CA ARG A 49 -15.48 3.15 2.14
C ARG A 49 -16.11 4.49 2.51
N ALA A 50 -15.42 5.29 3.34
CA ALA A 50 -15.90 6.60 3.76
C ALA A 50 -15.90 7.60 2.59
N ILE A 51 -14.85 7.59 1.77
CA ILE A 51 -14.74 8.42 0.56
C ILE A 51 -15.89 8.11 -0.41
N ILE A 52 -16.12 6.82 -0.71
CA ILE A 52 -17.18 6.35 -1.60
C ILE A 52 -18.57 6.74 -1.04
N SER A 53 -18.80 6.53 0.26
CA SER A 53 -20.07 6.92 0.88
C SER A 53 -20.34 8.42 0.77
N ARG A 54 -19.32 9.26 1.04
CA ARG A 54 -19.43 10.71 0.89
C ARG A 54 -19.72 11.11 -0.56
N ALA A 55 -19.02 10.54 -1.53
CA ALA A 55 -19.23 10.81 -2.94
C ALA A 55 -20.65 10.44 -3.39
N ARG A 56 -21.15 9.26 -2.98
CA ARG A 56 -22.52 8.82 -3.29
C ARG A 56 -23.59 9.74 -2.69
N ARG A 57 -23.39 10.23 -1.46
CA ARG A 57 -24.29 11.22 -0.84
C ARG A 57 -24.26 12.57 -1.56
N GLN A 58 -23.11 12.98 -2.10
CA GLN A 58 -23.02 14.19 -2.91
C GLN A 58 -23.80 14.02 -4.23
N ALA A 59 -23.54 12.93 -4.94
CA ALA A 59 -24.21 12.59 -6.20
C ALA A 59 -25.74 12.50 -6.04
N ALA A 60 -26.22 11.96 -4.91
CA ALA A 60 -27.66 11.93 -4.62
C ALA A 60 -28.27 13.32 -4.43
N ARG A 61 -27.55 14.24 -3.76
CA ARG A 61 -27.98 15.63 -3.57
C ARG A 61 -28.01 16.41 -4.89
N GLU A 62 -27.06 16.12 -5.78
CA GLU A 62 -26.97 16.71 -7.12
C GLU A 62 -27.94 16.06 -8.14
N GLY A 63 -28.69 15.04 -7.73
CA GLY A 63 -29.65 14.38 -8.60
C GLY A 63 -29.03 13.42 -9.63
N HIS A 64 -27.72 13.13 -9.55
CA HIS A 64 -27.03 12.20 -10.46
C HIS A 64 -27.57 10.77 -10.38
N LEU A 65 -28.36 10.43 -9.36
CA LEU A 65 -29.02 9.13 -9.23
C LEU A 65 -30.45 9.10 -9.81
N SER A 66 -30.85 10.10 -10.59
CA SER A 66 -32.21 10.24 -11.17
C SER A 66 -32.67 9.02 -11.99
N ASN A 67 -31.74 8.32 -12.64
CA ASN A 67 -32.03 7.14 -13.46
C ASN A 67 -32.21 5.84 -12.65
N TYR A 68 -31.89 5.84 -11.36
CA TYR A 68 -31.98 4.66 -10.51
C TYR A 68 -33.37 4.54 -9.88
N SER A 69 -33.86 3.31 -9.71
CA SER A 69 -35.08 3.03 -8.96
C SER A 69 -34.93 3.38 -7.47
N PRO A 70 -36.03 3.57 -6.73
CA PRO A 70 -35.97 3.82 -5.29
C PRO A 70 -35.25 2.72 -4.50
N ALA A 71 -35.36 1.46 -4.93
CA ALA A 71 -34.67 0.33 -4.29
C ALA A 71 -33.15 0.39 -4.48
N GLU A 72 -32.69 0.71 -5.69
CA GLU A 72 -31.26 0.84 -6.00
C GLU A 72 -30.62 2.03 -5.28
N ARG A 73 -31.32 3.17 -5.21
CA ARG A 73 -30.84 4.34 -4.46
C ARG A 73 -30.63 4.03 -2.98
N ARG A 74 -31.57 3.30 -2.35
CA ARG A 74 -31.43 2.84 -0.95
C ARG A 74 -30.21 1.94 -0.75
N LYS A 75 -29.93 1.05 -1.69
CA LYS A 75 -28.75 0.17 -1.65
C LYS A 75 -27.43 0.95 -1.81
N LEU A 76 -27.40 1.97 -2.66
CA LEU A 76 -26.21 2.79 -2.91
C LEU A 76 -25.85 3.71 -1.75
N LEU A 77 -26.85 4.22 -1.02
CA LEU A 77 -26.68 5.19 0.07
C LEU A 77 -26.49 4.58 1.46
N ARG A 78 -26.64 3.26 1.58
CA ARG A 78 -26.32 2.48 2.77
C ARG A 78 -24.80 2.36 2.96
#